data_AF-X1CTI0-F1
#
_entry.id   AF-X1CTI0-F1
#
_cell.length_a   1.000
_cell.length_b   1.000
_cell.length_c   1.000
_cell.angle_alpha   90.00
_cell.angle_beta   90.00
_cell.angle_gamma   90.00
#
_symmetry.space_group_name_H-M   'P 1'
#
loop_
_entity.id
_entity.type
_entity.pdbx_description
1 polymer ?
#
loop_
_entity_poly.entity_id
_entity_poly.type
_entity_poly.pdbx_seq_one_letter_code
_entity_poly.pdbx_strand_id
1 'polypeptide(L)'
;LVYPCIFKRDHRNIAAQLGATSEKLVDNMHEVCGETGTTHPFIMFISALEKARPGDRILMIGFGQGANALLFEVTENSTHLAERNGVAGSLANKKAMDNYLKWLKFRDLIQTEMGIRAEAPTQTATTVLWRKNKMILGLVGGKCKECGTPQFPKMDICVKPGCGAFYSQEDYEFADVTARVKTFTADMLSISVDPPAIYGMVQFETGGRLLADFTDCELEDLK
;
A
#
# COMPACT_ATOMS: atom_id res chain seq x y z
N LEU A 1 14.74 -26.07 -0.78
CA LEU A 1 15.64 -25.51 -1.81
C LEU A 1 14.92 -24.33 -2.45
N VAL A 2 15.53 -23.15 -2.36
CA VAL A 2 14.98 -21.88 -2.83
C VAL A 2 15.97 -21.26 -3.82
N TYR A 3 15.56 -21.04 -5.06
CA TYR A 3 16.34 -20.27 -6.03
C TYR A 3 15.45 -19.80 -7.18
N PRO A 4 15.64 -18.58 -7.70
CA PRO A 4 14.83 -18.06 -8.78
C PRO A 4 15.29 -18.68 -10.12
N CYS A 5 14.35 -19.01 -10.99
CA CYS A 5 14.66 -19.47 -12.34
C CYS A 5 13.52 -19.12 -13.30
N ILE A 6 13.81 -18.28 -14.30
CA ILE A 6 12.81 -17.77 -15.27
C ILE A 6 12.01 -18.91 -15.93
N PHE A 7 12.67 -20.02 -16.23
CA PHE A 7 12.04 -21.15 -16.91
C PHE A 7 11.60 -22.22 -15.91
N LYS A 8 10.28 -22.40 -15.75
CA LYS A 8 9.67 -23.39 -14.84
C LYS A 8 10.17 -24.82 -15.05
N ARG A 9 10.50 -25.19 -16.29
CA ARG A 9 11.07 -26.51 -16.62
C ARG A 9 12.49 -26.66 -16.08
N ASP A 10 13.33 -25.65 -16.29
CA ASP A 10 14.74 -25.67 -15.85
C ASP A 10 14.84 -25.59 -14.34
N HIS A 11 13.93 -24.86 -13.69
CA HIS A 11 13.77 -24.84 -12.24
C HIS A 11 13.54 -26.23 -11.63
N ARG A 12 12.89 -27.16 -12.35
CA ARG A 12 12.74 -28.54 -11.87
C ARG A 12 13.98 -29.38 -12.19
N ASN A 13 14.54 -29.21 -13.38
CA ASN A 13 15.70 -29.98 -13.85
C ASN A 13 16.95 -29.69 -12.99
N ILE A 14 17.23 -28.42 -12.71
CA ILE A 14 18.38 -28.01 -11.89
C ILE A 14 18.21 -28.54 -10.46
N ALA A 15 16.99 -28.46 -9.89
CA ALA A 15 16.71 -29.01 -8.57
C ALA A 15 16.98 -30.52 -8.50
N ALA A 16 16.55 -31.28 -9.52
CA ALA A 16 16.83 -32.71 -9.62
C ALA A 16 18.33 -33.01 -9.73
N GLN A 17 19.09 -32.21 -10.52
CA GLN A 17 20.55 -32.33 -10.61
C GLN A 17 21.25 -32.03 -9.28
N LEU A 18 20.71 -31.11 -8.48
CA LEU A 18 21.18 -30.80 -7.12
C LEU A 18 20.71 -31.82 -6.07
N GLY A 19 19.99 -32.87 -6.46
CA GLY A 19 19.51 -33.92 -5.57
C GLY A 19 18.30 -33.53 -4.72
N ALA A 20 17.61 -32.43 -5.04
CA ALA A 20 16.38 -32.04 -4.36
C ALA A 20 15.17 -32.76 -4.96
N THR A 21 14.32 -33.32 -4.10
CA THR A 21 13.01 -33.83 -4.50
C THR A 21 12.07 -32.67 -4.83
N SER A 22 11.04 -32.94 -5.64
CA SER A 22 10.01 -31.94 -6.01
C SER A 22 9.32 -31.32 -4.80
N GLU A 23 9.12 -32.09 -3.73
CA GLU A 23 8.52 -31.65 -2.47
C GLU A 23 9.40 -30.67 -1.69
N LYS A 24 10.72 -30.74 -1.86
CA LYS A 24 11.70 -29.86 -1.21
C LYS A 24 12.01 -28.61 -2.03
N LEU A 25 11.48 -28.53 -3.25
CA LEU A 25 11.64 -27.39 -4.14
C LEU A 25 10.50 -26.39 -3.89
N VAL A 26 10.85 -25.17 -3.52
CA VAL A 26 9.87 -24.10 -3.30
C VAL A 26 9.34 -23.62 -4.64
N ASP A 27 8.05 -23.33 -4.76
CA ASP A 27 7.48 -22.79 -6.00
C ASP A 27 8.25 -21.54 -6.43
N ASN A 28 8.49 -21.42 -7.73
CA ASN A 28 9.24 -20.30 -8.30
C ASN A 28 8.41 -19.01 -8.37
N MET A 29 7.11 -19.04 -8.03
CA MET A 29 6.22 -17.89 -7.81
C MET A 29 5.99 -16.95 -9.00
N HIS A 30 6.64 -17.15 -10.15
CA HIS A 30 6.49 -16.32 -11.36
C HIS A 30 5.03 -16.22 -11.84
N GLU A 31 4.22 -17.27 -11.65
CA GLU A 31 2.80 -17.26 -12.05
C GLU A 31 1.93 -16.37 -11.15
N VAL A 32 2.36 -16.06 -9.92
CA VAL A 32 1.56 -15.31 -8.95
C VAL A 32 2.08 -13.90 -8.65
N CYS A 33 3.38 -13.64 -8.81
CA CYS A 33 3.98 -12.32 -8.59
C CYS A 33 4.92 -11.84 -9.70
N GLY A 34 5.07 -12.61 -10.78
CA GLY A 34 6.03 -12.29 -11.84
C GLY A 34 7.48 -12.40 -11.38
N GLU A 35 8.37 -11.67 -12.06
CA GLU A 35 9.79 -11.56 -11.69
C GLU A 35 9.98 -10.30 -10.84
N THR A 36 10.54 -10.45 -9.65
CA THR A 36 10.74 -9.34 -8.69
C THR A 36 12.22 -8.96 -8.55
N GLY A 37 13.07 -9.46 -9.45
CA GLY A 37 14.47 -9.12 -9.57
C GLY A 37 15.28 -9.60 -8.37
N THR A 38 16.07 -8.71 -7.78
CA THR A 38 16.94 -9.04 -6.64
C THR A 38 16.19 -9.52 -5.41
N THR A 39 14.89 -9.19 -5.29
CA THR A 39 14.05 -9.61 -4.16
C THR A 39 13.44 -10.99 -4.33
N HIS A 40 13.45 -11.55 -5.54
CA HIS A 40 12.78 -12.81 -5.86
C HIS A 40 13.18 -14.00 -4.97
N PRO A 41 14.47 -14.30 -4.75
CA PRO A 41 14.88 -15.38 -3.84
C PRO A 41 14.38 -15.15 -2.40
N PHE A 42 14.26 -13.90 -1.97
CA PHE A 42 13.77 -13.58 -0.62
C PHE A 42 12.27 -13.80 -0.48
N ILE A 43 11.47 -13.47 -1.50
CA ILE A 43 10.03 -13.77 -1.51
C ILE A 43 9.82 -15.28 -1.43
N MET A 44 10.54 -16.05 -2.24
CA MET A 44 10.51 -17.52 -2.19
C MET A 44 10.96 -18.04 -0.82
N PHE A 45 12.01 -17.45 -0.23
CA PHE A 45 12.50 -17.82 1.09
C PHE A 45 11.48 -17.57 2.20
N ILE A 46 10.80 -16.43 2.19
CA ILE A 46 9.72 -16.12 3.15
C ILE A 46 8.57 -17.13 2.99
N SER A 47 8.18 -17.45 1.75
CA SER A 47 7.15 -18.47 1.51
C SER A 47 7.54 -19.87 2.02
N ALA A 48 8.85 -20.18 2.02
CA ALA A 48 9.37 -21.41 2.63
C ALA A 48 9.30 -21.35 4.16
N LEU A 49 9.69 -20.23 4.76
CA LEU A 49 9.67 -20.02 6.22
C LEU A 49 8.25 -20.12 6.80
N GLU A 50 7.23 -19.66 6.08
CA GLU A 50 5.82 -19.77 6.50
C GLU A 50 5.36 -21.21 6.74
N LYS A 51 6.02 -22.18 6.12
CA LYS A 51 5.68 -23.61 6.19
C LYS A 51 6.73 -24.44 6.94
N ALA A 52 7.84 -23.82 7.30
CA ALA A 52 8.97 -24.49 7.92
C ALA A 52 8.75 -24.71 9.42
N ARG A 53 9.40 -25.72 9.97
CA ARG A 53 9.40 -26.05 11.40
C ARG A 53 10.81 -25.88 11.97
N PRO A 54 10.95 -25.66 13.29
CA PRO A 54 12.25 -25.69 13.93
C PRO A 54 13.04 -26.96 13.57
N GLY A 55 14.32 -26.80 13.24
CA GLY A 55 15.20 -27.85 12.74
C GLY A 55 15.21 -28.03 11.22
N ASP A 56 14.25 -27.46 10.48
CA ASP A 56 14.28 -27.49 9.02
C ASP A 56 15.45 -26.66 8.48
N ARG A 57 16.10 -27.16 7.42
CA ARG A 57 17.20 -26.46 6.75
C ARG A 57 16.77 -25.95 5.38
N ILE A 58 17.00 -24.67 5.14
CA ILE A 58 16.62 -24.00 3.90
C ILE A 58 17.88 -23.47 3.22
N LEU A 59 18.19 -24.05 2.07
CA LEU A 59 19.20 -23.53 1.15
C LEU A 59 18.55 -22.50 0.22
N MET A 60 18.98 -21.25 0.32
CA MET A 60 18.58 -20.13 -0.55
C MET A 60 19.74 -19.76 -1.47
N ILE A 61 19.47 -19.68 -2.77
CA ILE A 61 20.45 -19.30 -3.78
C ILE A 61 19.91 -18.09 -4.54
N GLY A 62 20.74 -17.05 -4.65
CA GLY A 62 20.46 -15.88 -5.47
C GLY A 62 21.44 -15.78 -6.64
N PHE A 63 20.97 -15.31 -7.78
CA PHE A 63 21.79 -15.05 -8.96
C PHE A 63 21.90 -13.55 -9.21
N GLY A 64 23.07 -13.11 -9.67
CA GLY A 64 23.39 -11.72 -10.00
C GLY A 64 24.66 -11.68 -10.85
N GLN A 65 25.69 -10.97 -10.38
CA GLN A 65 27.05 -11.18 -10.90
C GLN A 65 27.65 -12.45 -10.26
N GLY A 66 27.28 -13.61 -10.81
CA GLY A 66 27.58 -14.92 -10.23
C GLY A 66 26.43 -15.47 -9.41
N ALA A 67 26.75 -16.25 -8.36
CA ALA A 67 25.76 -16.89 -7.51
C ALA A 67 26.19 -16.87 -6.04
N ASN A 68 25.22 -16.62 -5.16
CA ASN A 68 25.41 -16.67 -3.71
C ASN A 68 24.47 -17.72 -3.14
N ALA A 69 25.02 -18.64 -2.35
CA ALA A 69 24.25 -19.69 -1.66
C ALA A 69 24.36 -19.50 -0.15
N LEU A 70 23.22 -19.43 0.53
CA LEU A 70 23.10 -19.25 1.97
C LEU A 70 22.26 -20.41 2.54
N LEU A 71 22.80 -21.09 3.54
CA LEU A 71 22.11 -22.17 4.25
C LEU A 71 21.62 -21.66 5.59
N PHE A 72 20.32 -21.78 5.82
CA PHE A 72 19.67 -21.39 7.07
C PHE A 72 19.14 -22.62 7.79
N GLU A 73 19.17 -22.59 9.12
CA GLU A 73 18.48 -23.53 9.98
C GLU A 73 17.38 -22.77 10.73
N VAL A 74 16.16 -23.26 10.64
CA VAL A 74 15.01 -22.64 11.31
C VAL A 74 15.10 -22.97 12.80
N THR A 75 15.09 -21.93 13.64
CA THR A 75 15.21 -22.09 15.09
C THR A 75 13.83 -22.06 15.76
N GLU A 76 13.78 -22.43 17.04
CA GLU A 76 12.55 -22.36 17.85
C GLU A 76 12.01 -20.93 17.97
N ASN A 77 12.87 -19.91 17.81
CA ASN A 77 12.46 -18.50 17.81
C ASN A 77 11.45 -18.16 16.71
N SER A 78 11.35 -18.96 15.65
CA SER A 78 10.31 -18.81 14.64
C SER A 78 8.90 -18.91 15.21
N THR A 79 8.70 -19.69 16.28
CA THR A 79 7.40 -19.86 16.95
C THR A 79 7.01 -18.66 17.83
N HIS A 80 7.95 -17.78 18.14
CA HIS A 80 7.74 -16.58 18.96
C HIS A 80 7.50 -15.32 18.13
N LEU A 81 7.47 -15.44 16.79
CA LEU A 81 7.21 -14.31 15.92
C LEU A 81 5.72 -13.95 15.97
N ALA A 82 5.42 -12.65 16.03
CA ALA A 82 4.05 -12.17 15.89
C ALA A 82 3.47 -12.60 14.54
N GLU A 83 2.15 -12.78 14.50
CA GLU A 83 1.42 -13.10 13.28
C GLU A 83 1.63 -12.00 12.22
N ARG A 84 1.84 -12.42 10.97
CA ARG A 84 2.12 -11.53 9.83
C ARG A 84 1.39 -12.05 8.61
N ASN A 85 0.96 -11.14 7.74
CA ASN A 85 0.32 -11.50 6.46
C ASN A 85 1.24 -12.38 5.59
N GLY A 86 2.55 -12.14 5.65
CA GLY A 86 3.51 -12.90 4.87
C GLY A 86 3.30 -12.76 3.35
N VAL A 87 3.92 -13.63 2.57
CA VAL A 87 3.75 -13.72 1.12
C VAL A 87 2.35 -14.23 0.79
N ALA A 88 1.84 -15.23 1.50
CA ALA A 88 0.51 -15.79 1.25
C ALA A 88 -0.61 -14.74 1.42
N GLY A 89 -0.60 -14.00 2.53
CA GLY A 89 -1.57 -12.93 2.79
C GLY A 89 -1.40 -11.75 1.84
N SER A 90 -0.16 -11.39 1.46
CA SER A 90 0.09 -10.34 0.47
C SER A 90 -0.44 -10.73 -0.92
N LEU A 91 -0.29 -12.00 -1.32
CA LEU A 91 -0.84 -12.52 -2.57
C LEU A 91 -2.37 -12.63 -2.54
N ALA A 92 -2.97 -12.85 -1.37
CA ALA A 92 -4.41 -12.84 -1.19
C ALA A 92 -4.97 -11.42 -1.27
N ASN A 93 -4.24 -10.43 -0.72
CA ASN A 93 -4.58 -9.02 -0.80
C ASN A 93 -4.19 -8.39 -2.15
N LYS A 94 -4.87 -8.82 -3.22
CA LYS A 94 -4.69 -8.27 -4.57
C LYS A 94 -6.03 -8.02 -5.24
N LYS A 95 -6.03 -7.12 -6.22
CA LYS A 95 -7.14 -6.92 -7.15
C LYS A 95 -6.75 -7.46 -8.52
N ALA A 96 -7.50 -8.44 -9.01
CA ALA A 96 -7.29 -8.95 -10.36
C ALA A 96 -7.70 -7.87 -11.38
N MET A 97 -6.91 -7.73 -12.44
CA MET A 97 -7.17 -6.79 -13.53
C MET A 97 -7.09 -7.52 -14.85
N ASP A 98 -8.19 -7.48 -15.61
CA ASP A 98 -8.33 -8.07 -16.94
C ASP A 98 -8.17 -7.02 -18.06
N ASN A 99 -8.11 -5.74 -17.72
CA ASN A 99 -7.88 -4.66 -18.66
C ASN A 99 -6.38 -4.41 -18.91
N TYR A 100 -5.88 -4.92 -20.03
CA TYR A 100 -4.49 -4.75 -20.43
C TYR A 100 -4.06 -3.30 -20.67
N LEU A 101 -4.94 -2.44 -21.20
CA LEU A 101 -4.63 -1.03 -21.43
C LEU A 101 -4.44 -0.26 -20.12
N LYS A 102 -5.29 -0.56 -19.12
CA LYS A 102 -5.16 -0.03 -17.76
C LYS A 102 -3.85 -0.47 -17.13
N TRP A 103 -3.48 -1.75 -17.29
CA TRP A 103 -2.18 -2.26 -16.87
C TRP A 103 -1.01 -1.51 -17.53
N LEU A 104 -1.03 -1.32 -18.85
CA LEU A 104 0.01 -0.58 -19.58
C LEU A 104 0.14 0.86 -19.04
N LYS A 105 -0.99 1.53 -18.78
CA LYS A 105 -0.99 2.88 -18.22
C LYS A 105 -0.40 2.91 -16.80
N PHE A 106 -0.79 1.99 -15.94
CA PHE A 106 -0.27 1.92 -14.56
C PHE A 106 1.23 1.59 -14.50
N ARG A 107 1.74 0.91 -15.51
CA ARG A 107 3.18 0.62 -15.68
C ARG A 107 3.94 1.71 -16.42
N ASP A 108 3.27 2.81 -16.77
CA ASP A 108 3.83 3.94 -17.54
C ASP A 108 4.44 3.50 -18.88
N LEU A 109 3.85 2.49 -19.52
CA LEU A 109 4.30 1.93 -20.80
C LEU A 109 3.64 2.60 -22.01
N ILE A 110 2.58 3.36 -21.77
CA ILE A 110 1.88 4.14 -22.79
C ILE A 110 1.60 5.55 -22.27
N GLN A 111 1.65 6.52 -23.16
CA GLN A 111 1.14 7.86 -22.89
C GLN A 111 -0.34 7.91 -23.23
N THR A 112 -1.11 8.51 -22.33
CA THR A 112 -2.56 8.70 -22.48
C THR A 112 -2.84 10.19 -22.40
N GLU A 113 -3.65 10.69 -23.31
CA GLU A 113 -4.14 12.05 -23.24
C GLU A 113 -5.18 12.15 -22.12
N MET A 114 -4.95 13.04 -21.14
CA MET A 114 -5.85 13.25 -20.01
C MET A 114 -6.78 14.46 -20.22
N GLY A 115 -6.63 15.15 -21.36
CA GLY A 115 -7.49 16.23 -21.82
C GLY A 115 -7.26 17.54 -21.05
N ILE A 116 -8.09 18.54 -21.37
CA ILE A 116 -7.94 19.92 -20.86
C ILE A 116 -7.95 20.05 -19.34
N ARG A 117 -8.56 19.09 -18.63
CA ARG A 117 -8.62 19.09 -17.16
C ARG A 117 -7.30 18.64 -16.51
N ALA A 118 -6.39 18.06 -17.29
CA ALA A 118 -5.04 17.68 -16.90
C ALA A 118 -4.02 18.81 -17.06
N GLU A 119 -4.34 19.82 -17.87
CA GLU A 119 -3.41 20.90 -18.21
C GLU A 119 -3.11 21.81 -17.02
N ALA A 120 -4.06 21.93 -16.09
CA ALA A 120 -3.88 22.66 -14.85
C ALA A 120 -3.04 21.82 -13.87
N PRO A 121 -1.95 22.38 -13.30
CA PRO A 121 -1.14 21.65 -12.32
C PRO A 121 -1.96 21.40 -11.05
N THR A 122 -2.26 20.13 -10.78
CA THR A 122 -2.95 19.67 -9.56
C THR A 122 -2.01 19.50 -8.36
N GLN A 123 -0.70 19.67 -8.57
CA GLN A 123 0.29 19.53 -7.52
C GLN A 123 0.23 20.68 -6.53
N THR A 124 0.31 20.36 -5.24
CA THR A 124 0.41 21.39 -4.20
C THR A 124 1.70 22.18 -4.39
N ALA A 125 1.60 23.50 -4.54
CA ALA A 125 2.75 24.38 -4.64
C ALA A 125 3.69 24.18 -3.43
N THR A 126 5.00 24.10 -3.67
CA THR A 126 6.01 23.81 -2.63
C THR A 126 5.97 24.80 -1.47
N THR A 127 5.64 26.07 -1.71
CA THR A 127 5.46 27.09 -0.66
C THR A 127 4.23 26.86 0.20
N VAL A 128 3.16 26.27 -0.36
CA VAL A 128 1.97 25.85 0.39
C VAL A 128 2.29 24.61 1.19
N LEU A 129 2.96 23.62 0.58
CA LEU A 129 3.42 22.42 1.27
C LEU A 129 4.30 22.78 2.48
N TRP A 130 5.27 23.68 2.33
CA TRP A 130 6.10 24.15 3.43
C TRP A 130 5.29 24.77 4.57
N ARG A 131 4.39 25.72 4.26
CA ARG A 131 3.57 26.42 5.27
C ARG A 131 2.52 25.54 5.94
N LYS A 132 1.98 24.56 5.20
CA LYS A 132 0.88 23.68 5.63
C LYS A 132 1.34 22.23 5.80
N ASN A 133 2.63 21.98 5.99
CA ASN A 133 3.20 20.62 6.03
C ASN A 133 2.50 19.74 7.08
N LYS A 134 2.23 20.30 8.26
CA LYS A 134 1.51 19.59 9.35
C LYS A 134 0.12 19.14 8.92
N MET A 135 -0.62 20.00 8.21
CA MET A 135 -1.96 19.67 7.72
C MET A 135 -1.92 18.62 6.61
N ILE A 136 -1.01 18.78 5.65
CA ILE A 136 -0.97 17.95 4.42
C ILE A 136 -0.34 16.58 4.68
N LEU A 137 0.78 16.53 5.42
CA LEU A 137 1.55 15.31 5.64
C LEU A 137 1.23 14.63 6.98
N GLY A 138 0.80 15.40 7.98
CA GLY A 138 0.51 14.88 9.33
C GLY A 138 -0.98 14.84 9.68
N LEU A 139 -1.88 15.19 8.75
CA LEU A 139 -3.32 15.30 8.99
C LEU A 139 -3.66 16.14 10.25
N VAL A 140 -2.87 17.19 10.52
CA VAL A 140 -3.03 18.04 11.70
C VAL A 140 -4.02 19.17 11.41
N GLY A 141 -5.12 19.19 12.15
CA GLY A 141 -6.11 20.25 12.16
C GLY A 141 -6.01 21.13 13.41
N GLY A 142 -7.17 21.61 13.85
CA GLY A 142 -7.30 22.46 15.03
C GLY A 142 -8.22 21.86 16.08
N LYS A 143 -7.95 22.10 17.36
CA LYS A 143 -8.92 21.92 18.45
C LYS A 143 -9.07 23.24 19.21
N CYS A 144 -10.30 23.71 19.36
CA CYS A 144 -10.59 24.94 20.08
C CYS A 144 -10.27 24.78 21.58
N LYS A 145 -9.46 25.66 22.17
CA LYS A 145 -9.20 25.69 23.62
C LYS A 145 -10.44 26.01 24.44
N GLU A 146 -11.30 26.89 23.92
CA GLU A 146 -12.47 27.40 24.64
C GLU A 146 -13.62 26.40 24.73
N CYS A 147 -13.92 25.72 23.61
CA CYS A 147 -15.08 24.83 23.53
C CYS A 147 -14.74 23.36 23.22
N GLY A 148 -13.44 23.04 23.09
CA GLY A 148 -12.93 21.70 22.85
C GLY A 148 -13.24 21.11 21.47
N THR A 149 -13.86 21.86 20.56
CA THR A 149 -14.31 21.34 19.25
C THR A 149 -13.12 21.10 18.31
N PRO A 150 -12.89 19.85 17.86
CA PRO A 150 -11.95 19.57 16.79
C PRO A 150 -12.52 20.02 15.43
N GLN A 151 -11.66 20.58 14.59
CA GLN A 151 -11.98 21.01 13.24
C GLN A 151 -10.82 20.76 12.28
N PHE A 152 -11.18 20.31 11.08
CA PHE A 152 -10.27 20.17 9.96
C PHE A 152 -10.93 20.83 8.75
N PRO A 153 -10.22 21.65 7.96
CA PRO A 153 -8.89 22.22 8.23
C PRO A 153 -8.85 23.14 9.47
N LYS A 154 -7.64 23.42 9.98
CA LYS A 154 -7.42 24.45 10.99
C LYS A 154 -7.72 25.84 10.39
N MET A 155 -8.47 26.66 11.12
CA MET A 155 -8.88 28.02 10.71
C MET A 155 -8.70 28.99 11.89
N ASP A 156 -8.65 30.28 11.61
CA ASP A 156 -8.53 31.31 12.65
C ASP A 156 -9.78 31.43 13.53
N ILE A 157 -10.93 30.96 13.06
CA ILE A 157 -12.20 30.98 13.80
C ILE A 157 -12.67 29.56 14.13
N CYS A 158 -13.24 29.39 15.33
CA CYS A 158 -13.92 28.16 15.70
C CYS A 158 -15.23 27.99 14.92
N VAL A 159 -15.40 26.83 14.28
CA VAL A 159 -16.59 26.52 13.47
C VAL A 159 -17.85 26.18 14.28
N LYS A 160 -17.75 25.95 15.59
CA LYS A 160 -18.89 25.55 16.42
C LYS A 160 -19.90 26.70 16.53
N PRO A 161 -21.17 26.50 16.12
CA PRO A 161 -22.23 27.48 16.34
C PRO A 161 -22.37 27.74 17.84
N GLY A 162 -22.13 28.98 18.28
CA GLY A 162 -22.16 29.40 19.68
C GLY A 162 -20.79 29.59 20.35
N CYS A 163 -19.68 29.22 19.70
CA CYS A 163 -18.34 29.57 20.19
C CYS A 163 -17.77 30.76 19.39
N GLY A 164 -17.49 30.56 18.10
CA GLY A 164 -16.93 31.62 17.24
C GLY A 164 -15.60 32.23 17.70
N ALA A 165 -14.91 31.59 18.67
CA ALA A 165 -13.68 32.12 19.25
C ALA A 165 -12.56 32.22 18.21
N PHE A 166 -11.94 33.40 18.14
CA PHE A 166 -10.88 33.72 17.20
C PHE A 166 -9.50 33.36 17.78
N TYR A 167 -8.59 32.87 16.94
CA TYR A 167 -7.24 32.39 17.29
C TYR A 167 -7.19 31.37 18.43
N SER A 168 -8.26 30.58 18.58
CA SER A 168 -8.45 29.62 19.68
C SER A 168 -7.97 28.20 19.37
N GLN A 169 -7.45 27.95 18.16
CA GLN A 169 -7.15 26.59 17.68
C GLN A 169 -5.72 26.15 18.02
N GLU A 170 -5.59 25.07 18.77
CA GLU A 170 -4.32 24.35 18.96
C GLU A 170 -4.20 23.21 17.96
N ASP A 171 -2.96 22.83 17.63
CA ASP A 171 -2.70 21.70 16.73
C ASP A 171 -3.31 20.42 17.32
N TYR A 172 -4.07 19.70 16.51
CA TYR A 172 -4.70 18.43 16.89
C TYR A 172 -4.61 17.45 15.73
N GLU A 173 -4.04 16.28 16.00
CA GLU A 173 -3.76 15.24 15.01
C GLU A 173 -4.98 14.34 14.79
N PHE A 174 -5.34 14.13 13.52
CA PHE A 174 -6.46 13.29 13.12
C PHE A 174 -6.03 11.92 12.56
N ALA A 175 -4.73 11.67 12.42
CA ALA A 175 -4.20 10.47 11.74
C ALA A 175 -4.70 9.16 12.37
N ASP A 176 -4.73 9.09 13.70
CA ASP A 176 -5.20 7.92 14.46
C ASP A 176 -6.67 8.02 14.91
N VAL A 177 -7.40 9.03 14.43
CA VAL A 177 -8.80 9.25 14.83
C VAL A 177 -9.73 8.47 13.90
N THR A 178 -10.54 7.60 14.48
CA THR A 178 -11.57 6.86 13.73
C THR A 178 -12.53 7.82 13.03
N ALA A 179 -12.82 7.51 11.77
CA ALA A 179 -13.69 8.31 10.93
C ALA A 179 -14.61 7.43 10.07
N ARG A 180 -15.67 8.03 9.55
CA ARG A 180 -16.66 7.38 8.69
C ARG A 180 -16.88 8.19 7.42
N VAL A 181 -17.12 7.51 6.31
CA VAL A 181 -17.55 8.16 5.08
C VAL A 181 -18.96 8.69 5.31
N LYS A 182 -19.18 9.97 5.03
CA LYS A 182 -20.46 10.65 5.21
C LYS A 182 -21.23 10.77 3.91
N THR A 183 -20.53 11.17 2.85
CA THR A 183 -21.06 11.30 1.49
C THR A 183 -19.93 10.97 0.54
N PHE A 184 -20.23 10.28 -0.55
CA PHE A 184 -19.27 9.93 -1.59
C PHE A 184 -19.91 10.09 -2.97
N THR A 185 -19.07 10.24 -3.99
CA THR A 185 -19.49 10.29 -5.39
C THR A 185 -18.43 9.66 -6.28
N ALA A 186 -18.86 9.20 -7.45
CA ALA A 186 -17.98 8.77 -8.54
C ALA A 186 -18.12 9.74 -9.72
N ASP A 187 -17.05 10.45 -10.04
CA ASP A 187 -17.02 11.45 -11.09
C ASP A 187 -16.24 10.95 -12.31
N MET A 188 -16.93 10.83 -13.45
CA MET A 188 -16.35 10.42 -14.74
C MET A 188 -15.68 11.58 -15.49
N LEU A 189 -15.88 12.82 -15.05
CA LEU A 189 -15.34 14.01 -15.70
C LEU A 189 -14.07 14.51 -15.01
N SER A 190 -13.89 14.22 -13.72
CA SER A 190 -12.67 14.54 -13.00
C SER A 190 -11.51 13.69 -13.51
N ILE A 191 -10.32 14.29 -13.55
CA ILE A 191 -9.12 13.60 -13.98
C ILE A 191 -8.76 12.52 -12.96
N SER A 192 -8.67 11.28 -13.42
CA SER A 192 -8.19 10.14 -12.62
C SER A 192 -7.37 9.22 -13.52
N VAL A 193 -6.31 8.64 -12.97
CA VAL A 193 -5.56 7.56 -13.64
C VAL A 193 -6.41 6.29 -13.69
N ASP A 194 -7.34 6.14 -12.75
CA ASP A 194 -8.32 5.06 -12.68
C ASP A 194 -9.74 5.63 -12.58
N PRO A 195 -10.40 5.94 -13.71
CA PRO A 195 -11.76 6.47 -13.68
C PRO A 195 -12.79 5.42 -13.22
N PRO A 196 -13.84 5.83 -12.49
CA PRO A 196 -14.17 7.20 -12.08
C PRO A 196 -13.28 7.72 -10.94
N ALA A 197 -13.15 9.05 -10.82
CA ALA A 197 -12.57 9.65 -9.61
C ALA A 197 -13.55 9.47 -8.45
N ILE A 198 -13.15 8.77 -7.40
CA ILE A 198 -13.99 8.50 -6.24
C ILE A 198 -13.53 9.38 -5.08
N TYR A 199 -14.41 10.27 -4.62
CA TYR A 199 -14.10 11.19 -3.52
C TYR A 199 -15.33 11.52 -2.70
N GLY A 200 -15.10 12.04 -1.49
CA GLY A 200 -16.19 12.32 -0.58
C GLY A 200 -15.78 12.96 0.73
N MET A 201 -16.78 13.19 1.57
CA MET A 201 -16.62 13.81 2.87
C MET A 201 -16.52 12.73 3.94
N VAL A 202 -15.42 12.76 4.68
CA VAL A 202 -15.16 11.93 5.86
C VAL A 202 -15.50 12.73 7.12
N GLN A 203 -16.14 12.08 8.08
CA GLN A 203 -16.49 12.63 9.39
C GLN A 203 -15.75 11.87 10.48
N PHE A 204 -14.93 12.58 11.26
CA PHE A 204 -14.25 12.02 12.43
C PHE A 204 -15.21 11.87 13.61
N GLU A 205 -15.04 10.81 14.41
CA GLU A 205 -15.89 10.56 15.59
C GLU A 205 -15.77 11.67 16.65
N THR A 206 -14.59 12.28 16.78
CA THR A 206 -14.36 13.40 17.70
C THR A 206 -14.82 14.76 17.17
N GLY A 207 -15.32 14.83 15.93
CA GLY A 207 -15.71 16.07 15.25
C GLY A 207 -14.69 16.55 14.22
N GLY A 208 -15.11 17.41 13.30
CA GLY A 208 -14.31 17.80 12.13
C GLY A 208 -14.64 16.96 10.88
N ARG A 209 -14.43 17.54 9.69
CA ARG A 209 -14.71 16.89 8.42
C ARG A 209 -13.57 17.11 7.45
N LEU A 210 -13.32 16.13 6.60
CA LEU A 210 -12.30 16.19 5.56
C LEU A 210 -12.94 15.79 4.23
N LEU A 211 -12.64 16.53 3.17
CA LEU A 211 -12.87 16.01 1.81
C LEU A 211 -11.63 15.20 1.43
N ALA A 212 -11.81 13.95 1.04
CA ALA A 212 -10.75 13.03 0.67
C ALA A 212 -11.07 12.30 -0.62
N ASP A 213 -10.04 12.05 -1.41
CA ASP A 213 -10.08 11.07 -2.50
C ASP A 213 -9.94 9.67 -1.90
N PHE A 214 -10.69 8.72 -2.43
CA PHE A 214 -10.66 7.32 -2.02
C PHE A 214 -9.92 6.51 -3.09
N THR A 215 -8.89 5.76 -2.66
CA THR A 215 -8.11 4.87 -3.51
C THR A 215 -8.38 3.42 -3.14
N ASP A 216 -7.98 2.48 -4.01
CA ASP A 216 -8.07 1.03 -3.76
C ASP A 216 -9.49 0.49 -3.43
N CYS A 217 -10.53 1.18 -3.89
CA CYS A 217 -11.93 0.78 -3.72
C CYS A 217 -12.71 0.92 -5.04
N GLU A 218 -13.80 0.16 -5.17
CA GLU A 218 -14.87 0.45 -6.12
C GLU A 218 -15.97 1.27 -5.45
N LEU A 219 -16.84 1.89 -6.25
CA LEU A 219 -17.97 2.65 -5.73
C LEU A 219 -18.88 1.80 -4.81
N GLU A 220 -19.01 0.51 -5.11
CA GLU A 220 -19.82 -0.46 -4.36
C GLU A 220 -19.24 -0.80 -2.99
N ASP A 221 -17.94 -0.56 -2.77
CA ASP A 221 -17.25 -0.82 -1.51
C ASP A 221 -17.54 0.28 -0.47
N LEU A 222 -17.93 1.48 -0.93
CA LEU A 222 -18.17 2.64 -0.06
C LEU A 222 -19.57 2.59 0.56
N LYS A 223 -19.64 2.83 1.88
CA LYS A 223 -20.85 2.79 2.71
C LYS A 223 -20.91 3.95 3.68
#